data_AF-A0A5J5ISG4-F1
#
_entry.id   AF-A0A5J5ISG4-F1
#
_cell.length_a   1.000
_cell.length_b   1.000
_cell.length_c   1.000
_cell.angle_alpha   90.00
_cell.angle_beta   90.00
_cell.angle_gamma   90.00
#
_symmetry.space_group_name_H-M   'P 1'
#
loop_
_entity.id
_entity.type
_entity.pdbx_description
1 polymer ?
#
loop_
_entity_poly.entity_id
_entity_poly.type
_entity_poly.pdbx_seq_one_letter_code
_entity_poly.pdbx_strand_id
1 'polypeptide(L)'
;MQANPHNPQHRKLDGILEYYTEAAAAFPFTLPDGYTFPVDPGYYDRPEDGPYWSEIVTANRIFWYWEFANVDAARTALSHGDNEAATAYFDVIRDGYLSAAFPNNYAGDIPSKWYDNMHGAMRDGDFDSYDNLMHNPFPWEPPAG
;
A
#
# COMPACT_ATOMS: atom_id res chain seq x y z
N MET A 1 29.01 25.08 11.43
CA MET A 1 28.80 23.93 10.52
C MET A 1 27.79 24.38 9.48
N GLN A 2 28.18 24.41 8.19
CA GLN A 2 27.27 24.81 7.11
C GLN A 2 26.30 23.66 6.81
N ALA A 3 25.00 23.98 6.76
CA ALA A 3 23.97 23.04 6.34
C ALA A 3 24.22 22.65 4.88
N ASN A 4 24.30 21.35 4.61
CA ASN A 4 24.39 20.83 3.25
C ASN A 4 23.06 21.13 2.53
N PRO A 5 23.04 21.95 1.46
CA PRO A 5 21.82 22.29 0.74
C PRO A 5 21.20 21.11 -0.02
N HIS A 6 21.90 19.97 -0.11
CA HIS A 6 21.41 18.72 -0.68
C HIS A 6 20.88 17.71 0.33
N ASN A 7 20.82 18.09 1.61
CA ASN A 7 20.09 17.30 2.60
C ASN A 7 18.75 18.01 2.83
N PRO A 8 17.64 17.57 2.19
CA PRO A 8 16.33 18.15 2.44
C PRO A 8 15.98 17.90 3.90
N GLN A 9 16.31 18.87 4.73
CA GLN A 9 15.98 18.89 6.15
C GLN A 9 14.46 18.79 6.24
N HIS A 10 13.99 17.63 6.71
CA HIS A 10 12.79 17.41 7.52
C HIS A 10 11.92 18.67 7.66
N ARG A 11 11.25 19.10 6.59
CA ARG A 11 10.18 20.07 6.75
C ARG A 11 9.11 19.32 7.49
N LYS A 12 8.82 19.81 8.69
CA LYS A 12 7.99 19.15 9.70
C LYS A 12 6.81 18.42 9.06
N LEU A 13 6.91 17.09 9.19
CA LEU A 13 5.92 16.07 8.88
C LEU A 13 4.63 16.21 9.70
N ASP A 14 4.55 17.19 10.62
CA ASP A 14 3.50 17.35 11.63
C ASP A 14 2.07 17.27 11.04
N GLY A 15 1.83 17.76 9.81
CA GLY A 15 0.51 17.67 9.15
C GLY A 15 0.25 16.40 8.32
N ILE A 16 1.29 15.82 7.70
CA ILE A 16 1.14 14.59 6.89
C ILE A 16 0.98 13.38 7.81
N LEU A 17 1.67 13.36 8.94
CA LEU A 17 1.58 12.29 9.94
C LEU A 17 0.22 12.27 10.64
N GLU A 18 -0.31 13.45 10.98
CA GLU A 18 -1.66 13.60 11.54
C GLU A 18 -2.71 13.13 10.53
N TYR A 19 -2.64 13.61 9.27
CA TYR A 19 -3.53 13.17 8.20
C TYR A 19 -3.44 11.65 7.94
N TYR A 20 -2.24 11.09 7.92
CA TYR A 20 -2.04 9.65 7.79
C TYR A 20 -2.68 8.88 8.93
N THR A 21 -2.51 9.35 10.17
CA THR A 21 -3.05 8.70 11.36
C THR A 21 -4.58 8.72 11.33
N GLU A 22 -5.18 9.85 10.96
CA GLU A 22 -6.63 9.99 10.80
C GLU A 22 -7.16 9.10 9.67
N ALA A 23 -6.49 9.09 8.51
CA ALA A 23 -6.89 8.28 7.38
C ALA A 23 -6.75 6.77 7.67
N ALA A 24 -5.69 6.36 8.37
CA ALA A 24 -5.49 4.97 8.79
C ALA A 24 -6.55 4.54 9.81
N ALA A 25 -6.94 5.42 10.73
CA ALA A 25 -8.02 5.17 11.68
C ALA A 25 -9.41 5.11 11.02
N ALA A 26 -9.61 5.84 9.92
CA ALA A 26 -10.85 5.84 9.15
C ALA A 26 -10.91 4.76 8.06
N PHE A 27 -9.84 3.99 7.86
CA PHE A 27 -9.76 2.99 6.81
C PHE A 27 -10.80 1.87 7.03
N PRO A 28 -11.62 1.52 6.02
CA PRO A 28 -12.81 0.70 6.25
C PRO A 28 -12.54 -0.81 6.33
N PHE A 29 -11.32 -1.26 6.03
CA PHE A 29 -10.97 -2.69 6.05
C PHE A 29 -10.12 -3.06 7.25
N THR A 30 -10.47 -4.19 7.86
CA THR A 30 -9.72 -4.78 8.96
C THR A 30 -8.38 -5.31 8.46
N LEU A 31 -7.32 -5.11 9.23
CA LEU A 31 -6.03 -5.76 9.02
C LEU A 31 -6.06 -7.20 9.58
N PRO A 32 -5.28 -8.14 9.01
CA PRO A 32 -5.12 -9.48 9.59
C PRO A 32 -4.59 -9.44 11.03
N ASP A 33 -4.80 -10.52 11.78
CA ASP A 33 -4.33 -10.63 13.16
C ASP A 33 -2.80 -10.42 13.25
N GLY A 34 -2.37 -9.61 14.22
CA GLY A 34 -0.97 -9.27 14.41
C GLY A 34 -0.47 -8.07 13.59
N TYR A 35 -1.30 -7.54 12.69
CA TYR A 35 -0.98 -6.33 11.92
C TYR A 35 -1.60 -5.08 12.52
N THR A 36 -0.85 -3.98 12.46
CA THR A 36 -1.33 -2.64 12.82
C THR A 36 -0.70 -1.63 11.87
N PHE A 37 -1.46 -0.61 11.45
CA PHE A 37 -0.90 0.44 10.61
C PHE A 37 0.33 1.08 11.31
N PRO A 38 1.45 1.27 10.59
CA PRO A 38 2.67 1.81 11.17
C PRO A 38 2.45 3.25 11.61
N VAL A 39 2.96 3.62 12.79
CA VAL A 39 2.83 4.99 13.33
C VAL A 39 3.52 6.02 12.44
N ASP A 40 4.65 5.65 11.82
CA ASP A 40 5.34 6.46 10.82
C ASP A 40 5.50 5.61 9.55
N PRO A 41 4.83 5.98 8.45
CA PRO A 41 4.93 5.26 7.18
C PRO A 41 6.21 5.62 6.38
N GLY A 42 7.18 6.32 6.99
CA GLY A 42 8.50 6.60 6.41
C GLY A 42 8.50 7.67 5.33
N TYR A 43 7.71 8.74 5.52
CA TYR A 43 7.64 9.84 4.55
C TYR A 43 8.92 10.67 4.51
N TYR A 44 9.43 10.88 3.29
CA TYR A 44 10.24 12.05 2.94
C TYR A 44 9.51 12.75 1.80
N ASP A 45 8.78 13.81 2.11
CA ASP A 45 8.15 14.69 1.12
C ASP A 45 9.24 15.28 0.22
N ARG A 46 9.11 15.15 -1.11
CA ARG A 46 9.96 15.90 -2.03
C ARG A 46 9.23 17.21 -2.32
N PRO A 47 9.85 18.37 -2.10
CA PRO A 47 9.21 19.69 -2.30
C PRO A 47 8.59 19.95 -3.69
N GLU A 48 8.87 19.08 -4.64
CA GLU A 48 8.50 19.11 -6.05
C GLU A 48 7.15 18.43 -6.35
N ASP A 49 6.57 17.71 -5.39
CA ASP A 49 5.38 16.88 -5.64
C ASP A 49 4.03 17.62 -5.48
N GLY A 50 4.01 18.82 -4.88
CA GLY A 50 2.82 19.70 -4.83
C GLY A 50 1.80 19.41 -3.70
N PRO A 51 0.79 20.28 -3.51
CA PRO A 51 -0.03 20.31 -2.30
C PRO A 51 -1.06 19.17 -2.14
N TYR A 52 -1.43 18.47 -3.22
CA TYR A 52 -2.37 17.33 -3.20
C TYR A 52 -1.67 15.96 -3.17
N TRP A 53 -0.34 15.95 -3.28
CA TRP A 53 0.45 14.74 -3.27
C TRP A 53 0.31 13.97 -1.96
N SER A 54 0.28 14.67 -0.83
CA SER A 54 0.15 14.07 0.49
C SER A 54 -1.13 13.24 0.66
N GLU A 55 -2.28 13.70 0.15
CA GLU A 55 -3.56 13.01 0.30
C GLU A 55 -3.65 11.74 -0.57
N ILE A 56 -3.35 11.88 -1.87
CA ILE A 56 -3.35 10.77 -2.84
C ILE A 56 -2.34 9.70 -2.45
N VAL A 57 -1.14 10.11 -2.01
CA VAL A 57 -0.10 9.16 -1.59
C VAL A 57 -0.49 8.50 -0.27
N THR A 58 -1.16 9.21 0.64
CA THR A 58 -1.62 8.61 1.92
C THR A 58 -2.70 7.56 1.71
N ALA A 59 -3.75 7.85 0.93
CA ALA A 59 -4.81 6.89 0.68
C ALA A 59 -4.29 5.63 -0.04
N ASN A 60 -3.42 5.80 -1.04
CA ASN A 60 -2.72 4.68 -1.66
C ASN A 60 -1.89 3.91 -0.63
N ARG A 61 -1.05 4.56 0.18
CA ARG A 61 -0.22 3.87 1.17
C ARG A 61 -1.00 3.00 2.14
N ILE A 62 -2.11 3.53 2.66
CA ILE A 62 -2.95 2.78 3.61
C ILE A 62 -3.52 1.54 2.92
N PHE A 63 -4.04 1.71 1.70
CA PHE A 63 -4.57 0.59 0.92
C PHE A 63 -3.49 -0.46 0.63
N TRP A 64 -2.29 -0.03 0.21
CA TRP A 64 -1.21 -0.95 -0.16
C TRP A 64 -0.58 -1.63 1.05
N TYR A 65 -0.52 -0.96 2.21
CA TYR A 65 -0.12 -1.61 3.46
C TYR A 65 -1.14 -2.69 3.87
N TRP A 66 -2.44 -2.39 3.75
CA TRP A 66 -3.48 -3.37 3.97
C TRP A 66 -3.41 -4.55 2.99
N GLU A 67 -3.17 -4.28 1.70
CA GLU A 67 -2.93 -5.30 0.68
C GLU A 67 -1.75 -6.19 1.07
N PHE A 68 -0.59 -5.59 1.36
CA PHE A 68 0.61 -6.28 1.83
C PHE A 68 0.33 -7.19 3.02
N ALA A 69 -0.33 -6.68 4.06
CA ALA A 69 -0.64 -7.44 5.27
C ALA A 69 -1.48 -8.69 4.95
N ASN A 70 -2.47 -8.56 4.07
CA ASN A 70 -3.29 -9.68 3.64
C ASN A 70 -2.50 -10.68 2.77
N VAL A 71 -1.63 -10.20 1.87
CA VAL A 71 -0.79 -11.10 1.06
C VAL A 71 0.20 -11.86 1.94
N ASP A 72 0.80 -11.23 2.94
CA ASP A 72 1.70 -11.91 3.88
C ASP A 72 0.96 -12.95 4.74
N ALA A 73 -0.23 -12.60 5.21
CA ALA A 73 -1.09 -13.55 5.93
C ALA A 73 -1.49 -14.74 5.04
N ALA A 74 -1.81 -14.50 3.76
CA ALA A 74 -2.11 -15.54 2.78
C ALA A 74 -0.90 -16.45 2.54
N ARG A 75 0.29 -15.88 2.37
CA ARG A 75 1.55 -16.61 2.22
C ARG A 75 1.83 -17.50 3.44
N THR A 76 1.64 -16.96 4.64
CA THR A 76 1.80 -17.70 5.90
C THR A 76 0.81 -18.86 5.98
N ALA A 77 -0.47 -18.63 5.65
CA ALA A 77 -1.49 -19.67 5.60
C ALA A 77 -1.12 -20.80 4.61
N LEU A 78 -0.69 -20.46 3.39
CA LEU A 78 -0.22 -21.45 2.41
C LEU A 78 1.00 -22.22 2.91
N SER A 79 1.95 -21.56 3.59
CA SER A 79 3.12 -22.22 4.15
C SER A 79 2.78 -23.26 5.24
N HIS A 80 1.63 -23.10 5.90
CA HIS A 80 1.07 -24.04 6.87
C HIS A 80 0.09 -25.05 6.24
N GLY A 81 -0.15 -24.99 4.93
CA GLY A 81 -1.08 -25.85 4.21
C GLY A 81 -2.56 -25.46 4.34
N ASP A 82 -2.85 -24.27 4.86
CA ASP A 82 -4.22 -23.75 5.02
C ASP A 82 -4.65 -22.96 3.78
N ASN A 83 -5.03 -23.70 2.73
CA ASN A 83 -5.46 -23.12 1.45
C ASN A 83 -6.78 -22.36 1.57
N GLU A 84 -7.64 -22.73 2.53
CA GLU A 84 -8.92 -22.07 2.75
C GLU A 84 -8.70 -20.68 3.35
N ALA A 85 -7.87 -20.57 4.39
CA ALA A 85 -7.50 -19.28 4.97
C ALA A 85 -6.76 -18.39 3.95
N ALA A 86 -5.83 -18.96 3.16
CA ALA A 86 -5.15 -18.21 2.11
C ALA A 86 -6.12 -17.64 1.07
N THR A 87 -7.09 -18.44 0.63
CA THR A 87 -8.13 -18.00 -0.30
C THR A 87 -8.97 -16.86 0.29
N ALA A 88 -9.33 -16.95 1.57
CA ALA A 88 -10.08 -15.90 2.26
C ALA A 88 -9.34 -14.56 2.26
N TYR A 89 -8.03 -14.54 2.50
CA TYR A 89 -7.23 -13.31 2.44
C TYR A 89 -7.19 -12.71 1.02
N PHE A 90 -7.03 -13.55 -0.01
CA PHE A 90 -7.06 -13.07 -1.39
C PHE A 90 -8.44 -12.54 -1.81
N ASP A 91 -9.53 -13.13 -1.33
CA ASP A 91 -10.88 -12.66 -1.60
C ASP A 91 -11.15 -11.31 -0.90
N VAL A 92 -10.63 -11.12 0.33
CA VAL A 92 -10.64 -9.82 1.02
C VAL A 92 -9.93 -8.74 0.20
N ILE A 93 -8.73 -9.05 -0.34
CA ILE A 93 -8.00 -8.12 -1.22
C ILE A 93 -8.86 -7.77 -2.44
N ARG A 94 -9.42 -8.78 -3.12
CA ARG A 94 -10.28 -8.57 -4.30
C ARG A 94 -11.43 -7.61 -4.00
N ASP A 95 -12.12 -7.84 -2.90
CA ASP A 95 -13.27 -7.03 -2.51
C ASP A 95 -12.86 -5.59 -2.15
N GLY A 96 -11.65 -5.39 -1.60
CA GLY A 96 -11.08 -4.05 -1.42
C GLY A 96 -10.85 -3.30 -2.73
N TYR A 97 -10.29 -3.96 -3.75
CA TYR A 97 -10.11 -3.38 -5.10
C TYR A 97 -11.44 -3.00 -5.76
N LEU A 98 -12.51 -3.76 -5.49
CA LEU A 98 -13.84 -3.52 -6.04
C LEU A 98 -14.66 -2.49 -5.25
N SER A 99 -14.16 -2.03 -4.10
CA SER A 99 -14.85 -1.12 -3.21
C SER A 99 -14.72 0.35 -3.62
N ALA A 100 -15.58 1.20 -3.07
CA ALA A 100 -15.44 2.66 -3.19
C ALA A 100 -14.25 3.24 -2.41
N ALA A 101 -13.63 2.44 -1.53
CA ALA A 101 -12.45 2.85 -0.75
C ALA A 101 -11.13 2.62 -1.49
N PHE A 102 -11.18 1.92 -2.63
CA PHE A 102 -10.02 1.76 -3.50
C PHE A 102 -9.60 3.14 -4.04
N PRO A 103 -8.36 3.59 -3.79
CA PRO A 103 -7.85 4.89 -4.24
C PRO A 103 -7.59 4.86 -5.75
N ASN A 104 -8.67 4.96 -6.53
CA ASN A 104 -8.63 4.89 -7.99
C ASN A 104 -8.06 6.16 -8.61
N ASN A 105 -6.75 6.32 -8.49
CA ASN A 105 -5.99 7.46 -9.02
C ASN A 105 -5.26 7.12 -10.33
N TYR A 106 -5.39 5.87 -10.81
CA TYR A 106 -4.75 5.40 -12.04
C TYR A 106 -5.67 5.63 -13.24
N ALA A 107 -5.15 6.34 -14.25
CA ALA A 107 -5.75 6.37 -15.58
C ALA A 107 -5.37 5.08 -16.32
N GLY A 108 -6.02 3.96 -16.01
CA GLY A 108 -5.63 2.64 -16.50
C GLY A 108 -6.69 1.55 -16.40
N ASP A 109 -6.23 0.31 -16.24
CA ASP A 109 -7.06 -0.90 -16.18
C ASP A 109 -8.12 -0.83 -15.07
N ILE A 110 -9.28 -1.46 -15.32
CA ILE A 110 -10.35 -1.59 -14.32
C ILE A 110 -9.80 -2.31 -13.06
N PRO A 111 -10.22 -1.94 -11.84
CA PRO A 111 -9.64 -2.45 -10.59
C PRO A 111 -9.56 -3.98 -10.50
N SER A 112 -10.56 -4.69 -11.06
CA SER A 112 -10.57 -6.16 -11.11
C SER A 112 -9.38 -6.73 -11.90
N LYS A 113 -9.04 -6.12 -13.04
CA LYS A 113 -7.93 -6.56 -13.89
C LYS A 113 -6.59 -6.29 -13.22
N TRP A 114 -6.50 -5.22 -12.44
CA TRP A 114 -5.29 -4.95 -11.66
C TRP A 114 -5.08 -5.98 -10.56
N TYR A 115 -6.14 -6.31 -9.81
CA TYR A 115 -6.13 -7.41 -8.86
C TYR A 115 -5.69 -8.73 -9.52
N ASP A 116 -6.34 -9.13 -10.61
CA ASP A 116 -6.06 -10.41 -11.30
C ASP A 116 -4.60 -10.49 -11.77
N ASN A 117 -4.07 -9.41 -12.33
CA ASN A 117 -2.68 -9.36 -12.79
C ASN A 117 -1.66 -9.47 -11.64
N MET A 118 -1.95 -8.85 -10.49
CA MET A 118 -1.02 -8.82 -9.36
C MET A 118 -1.11 -10.09 -8.51
N HIS A 119 -2.30 -10.66 -8.34
CA HIS A 119 -2.56 -11.71 -7.35
C HIS A 119 -2.83 -13.08 -7.96
N GLY A 120 -3.05 -13.18 -9.29
CA GLY A 120 -3.34 -14.46 -9.95
C GLY A 120 -2.28 -15.53 -9.68
N ALA A 121 -1.01 -15.19 -9.84
CA ALA A 121 0.12 -16.10 -9.56
C ALA A 121 0.25 -16.43 -8.05
N MET A 122 0.00 -15.45 -7.17
CA MET A 122 0.10 -15.63 -5.72
C MET A 122 -0.97 -16.56 -5.16
N ARG A 123 -2.16 -16.59 -5.78
CA ARG A 123 -3.21 -17.57 -5.45
C ARG A 123 -2.78 -19.01 -5.74
N ASP A 124 -1.90 -19.20 -6.72
CA ASP A 124 -1.32 -20.51 -7.07
C ASP A 124 -0.03 -20.82 -6.28
N GLY A 125 0.34 -19.96 -5.32
CA GLY A 125 1.50 -20.12 -4.45
C GLY A 125 2.80 -19.54 -5.00
N ASP A 126 2.77 -18.83 -6.14
CA ASP A 126 3.91 -18.12 -6.70
C ASP A 126 3.98 -16.69 -6.14
N PHE A 127 4.93 -16.49 -5.24
CA PHE A 127 5.18 -15.21 -4.56
C PHE A 127 6.40 -14.48 -5.11
N ASP A 128 6.90 -14.78 -6.31
CA ASP A 128 8.09 -14.08 -6.86
C ASP A 128 7.87 -12.56 -6.99
N SER A 129 6.62 -12.12 -7.15
CA SER A 129 6.25 -10.69 -7.17
C SER A 129 5.95 -10.10 -5.78
N TYR A 130 5.96 -10.90 -4.71
CA TYR A 130 5.74 -10.45 -3.34
C TYR A 130 6.85 -9.51 -2.87
N ASP A 131 8.09 -9.77 -3.27
CA ASP A 131 9.22 -8.90 -2.92
C ASP A 131 9.07 -7.49 -3.50
N ASN A 132 8.36 -7.34 -4.63
CA ASN A 132 8.00 -6.03 -5.17
C ASN A 132 7.00 -5.30 -4.27
N LEU A 133 6.03 -6.00 -3.67
CA LEU A 133 5.12 -5.42 -2.67
C LEU A 133 5.86 -5.03 -1.38
N MET A 134 6.82 -5.86 -0.96
CA MET A 134 7.61 -5.66 0.27
C MET A 134 8.62 -4.51 0.15
N HIS A 135 9.25 -4.34 -1.02
CA HIS A 135 10.33 -3.36 -1.24
C HIS A 135 9.92 -2.14 -2.04
N ASN A 136 8.85 -2.22 -2.80
CA ASN A 136 8.37 -1.12 -3.62
C ASN A 136 6.84 -1.05 -3.63
N PRO A 137 6.22 -0.56 -2.55
CA PRO A 137 4.79 -0.25 -2.54
C PRO A 137 4.41 0.90 -3.50
N PHE A 138 5.31 1.31 -4.42
CA PHE A 138 5.13 2.36 -5.42
C PHE A 138 5.75 1.99 -6.78
N PRO A 139 5.08 1.22 -7.64
CA PRO A 139 5.35 1.22 -9.06
C PRO A 139 4.77 2.51 -9.68
N TRP A 140 5.27 3.69 -9.27
CA TRP A 140 5.03 4.92 -10.00
C TRP A 140 6.34 5.42 -10.58
N GLU A 141 6.53 5.20 -11.87
CA GLU A 141 7.43 6.03 -12.64
C GLU A 141 6.70 7.34 -12.95
N PRO A 142 7.34 8.50 -12.74
CA PRO A 142 6.77 9.76 -13.20
C PRO A 142 6.50 9.68 -14.71
N PRO A 143 5.46 10.35 -15.24
CA PRO A 143 5.29 10.47 -16.67
C PRO A 143 6.60 11.02 -17.26
N ALA A 144 7.19 10.29 -18.19
CA ALA A 144 8.32 10.78 -18.96
C ALA A 144 7.89 12.09 -19.62
N GLY A 145 8.53 13.19 -19.22
CA GLY A 145 8.29 14.51 -19.77
C GLY A 145 8.57 14.61 -21.26
#